data_AF-A0A9E0EKC5-F1
#
_entry.id   AF-A0A9E0EKC5-F1
#
_cell.length_a   1.000
_cell.length_b   1.000
_cell.length_c   1.000
_cell.angle_alpha   90.00
_cell.angle_beta   90.00
_cell.angle_gamma   90.00
#
_symmetry.space_group_name_H-M   'P 1'
#
loop_
_entity.id
_entity.type
_entity.pdbx_description
1 polymer ?
#
loop_
_entity_poly.entity_id
_entity_poly.type
_entity_poly.pdbx_seq_one_letter_code
_entity_poly.pdbx_strand_id
1 'polypeptide(L)' 'QVETYTKIGGTPYLDNQYTVFGEVESGLDVVEKIQNCETARNDRPKTDISMTVEVI' A
#
# COMPACT_ATOMS: atom_id res chain seq x y z
N GLN A 1 5.98 17.00 -8.67
CA GLN A 1 5.84 16.35 -7.35
C GLN A 1 4.63 16.87 -6.58
N VAL A 2 4.52 18.17 -6.26
CA VAL A 2 3.34 18.72 -5.54
C VAL A 2 2.01 18.33 -6.21
N GLU A 3 1.92 18.50 -7.52
CA GLU A 3 0.68 18.22 -8.26
C GLU A 3 0.24 16.75 -8.20
N THR A 4 1.19 15.81 -8.21
CA THR A 4 0.94 14.37 -8.10
C THR A 4 0.41 14.01 -6.71
N TYR A 5 1.05 14.51 -5.64
CA TYR A 5 0.61 14.28 -4.26
C TYR A 5 -0.78 14.84 -3.96
N THR A 6 -1.12 15.97 -4.61
CA THR A 6 -2.41 16.62 -4.39
C THR A 6 -3.55 15.96 -5.18
N LYS A 7 -3.26 15.23 -6.26
CA LYS A 7 -4.26 14.64 -7.17
C LYS A 7 -4.45 13.14 -6.98
N ILE A 8 -3.37 12.40 -6.73
CA ILE A 8 -3.37 10.92 -6.63
C ILE A 8 -3.17 10.48 -5.17
N GLY A 9 -2.68 11.38 -4.32
CA GLY A 9 -2.21 11.06 -2.97
C GLY A 9 -0.70 10.76 -2.96
N GLY A 10 -0.16 10.45 -1.78
CA GLY A 10 1.25 10.10 -1.60
C GLY A 10 1.80 10.56 -0.27
N THR A 11 3.04 10.20 0.02
CA THR A 11 3.65 10.37 1.35
C THR A 11 4.99 11.10 1.23
N PRO A 12 4.99 12.43 0.97
CA PRO A 12 6.19 13.16 0.57
C PRO A 12 7.28 13.19 1.65
N TYR A 13 6.90 13.01 2.92
CA TYR A 13 7.84 12.95 4.03
C TYR A 13 8.72 11.68 4.03
N LEU A 14 8.41 10.70 3.18
CA LEU A 14 9.23 9.50 2.97
C LEU A 14 10.23 9.65 1.80
N ASP A 15 10.15 10.75 1.04
CA ASP A 15 11.07 11.03 -0.07
C ASP A 15 12.52 11.10 0.43
N ASN A 16 13.45 10.47 -0.31
CA ASN A 16 14.87 10.29 0.07
C ASN A 16 15.14 9.44 1.32
N GLN A 17 14.10 8.94 2.00
CA GLN A 17 14.23 7.97 3.10
C GLN A 17 13.99 6.53 2.63
N TYR A 18 13.19 6.34 1.58
CA TYR A 18 12.84 5.03 1.02
C TYR A 18 13.03 5.01 -0.50
N THR A 19 13.61 3.91 -1.00
CA THR A 19 13.75 3.66 -2.44
C THR A 19 12.50 2.97 -2.97
N VAL A 20 11.90 3.55 -4.00
CA VAL A 20 10.73 2.97 -4.70
C VAL A 20 11.23 1.99 -5.76
N PHE A 21 10.81 0.72 -5.68
CA PHE A 21 11.22 -0.34 -6.62
C PHE A 21 10.17 -0.67 -7.69
N GLY A 22 8.93 -0.20 -7.53
CA GLY A 22 7.85 -0.46 -8.47
C GLY A 22 6.54 0.17 -8.01
N GLU A 23 5.52 0.02 -8.84
CA GLU A 23 4.16 0.49 -8.59
C GLU A 23 3.14 -0.60 -8.94
N VAL A 24 1.91 -0.46 -8.44
CA VAL A 24 0.83 -1.39 -8.71
C VAL A 24 0.17 -1.00 -10.04
N GLU A 25 0.33 -1.83 -11.07
CA GLU A 25 -0.33 -1.57 -12.37
C GLU A 25 -1.81 -1.95 -12.36
N SER A 26 -2.23 -2.93 -11.54
CA SER A 26 -3.62 -3.38 -11.44
C SER A 26 -3.95 -3.96 -10.06
N GLY A 27 -5.24 -3.92 -9.68
CA GLY A 27 -5.70 -4.46 -8.39
C GLY A 27 -5.57 -3.51 -7.20
N LEU A 28 -5.55 -2.19 -7.43
CA LEU A 28 -5.50 -1.20 -6.35
C LEU A 28 -6.71 -1.29 -5.41
N ASP A 29 -7.86 -1.77 -5.90
CA ASP A 29 -9.05 -2.02 -5.09
C ASP A 29 -8.84 -3.16 -4.07
N VAL A 30 -7.99 -4.14 -4.38
CA VAL A 30 -7.62 -5.22 -3.45
C VAL A 30 -6.75 -4.65 -2.32
N VAL A 31 -5.80 -3.77 -2.66
CA VAL A 31 -5.01 -3.04 -1.66
C VAL A 31 -5.93 -2.21 -0.76
N GLU A 32 -6.92 -1.54 -1.34
CA GLU A 32 -7.91 -0.76 -0.59
C GLU A 32 -8.80 -1.62 0.33
N LYS A 33 -9.14 -2.85 -0.08
CA LYS A 33 -9.86 -3.79 0.79
C LYS A 33 -9.00 -4.26 1.96
N ILE A 34 -7.70 -4.52 1.71
CA ILE A 34 -6.77 -4.98 2.75
C ILE A 34 -6.53 -3.89 3.80
N GLN A 35 -6.32 -2.63 3.39
CA GLN A 35 -6.10 -1.52 4.35
C GLN A 35 -7.30 -1.27 5.27
N ASN A 36 -8.51 -1.61 4.82
CA ASN A 36 -9.76 -1.40 5.57
C ASN A 36 -10.19 -2.64 6.38
N CYS A 37 -9.34 -3.68 6.47
CA CYS A 37 -9.68 -4.86 7.26
C CYS A 37 -9.72 -4.55 8.76
N GLU A 38 -10.51 -5.33 9.52
CA GLU A 38 -10.57 -5.16 10.97
C GLU A 38 -9.24 -5.56 11.63
N THR A 39 -8.69 -4.66 12.43
CA THR A 39 -7.47 -4.87 13.19
C THR A 39 -7.72 -5.15 14.66
N ALA A 40 -6.79 -5.88 15.27
CA ALA A 40 -6.66 -6.12 16.69
C ALA A 40 -5.57 -5.20 17.27
N ARG A 41 -5.08 -5.52 18.46
CA ARG A 41 -4.00 -4.77 19.11
C ARG A 41 -2.75 -4.72 18.22
N ASN A 42 -2.08 -3.57 18.20
CA ASN A 42 -0.88 -3.29 17.39
C ASN A 42 -1.13 -3.35 15.86
N ASP A 43 -2.34 -2.96 15.41
CA ASP A 43 -2.73 -2.91 13.99
C ASP A 43 -2.60 -4.25 13.24
N ARG A 44 -2.56 -5.37 13.96
CA ARG A 44 -2.55 -6.71 13.38
C ARG A 44 -3.96 -7.06 12.88
N PRO A 45 -4.15 -7.49 11.62
CA PRO A 45 -5.45 -7.98 11.14
C PRO A 45 -6.02 -9.07 12.06
N LYS A 46 -7.33 -9.02 12.35
CA LYS A 46 -8.02 -10.05 13.15
C LYS A 46 -8.03 -11.42 12.45
N THR A 47 -8.12 -11.38 11.12
CA THR A 47 -8.08 -12.56 10.25
C THR A 47 -6.81 -12.49 9.42
N ASP A 48 -6.09 -13.60 9.30
CA ASP A 48 -4.87 -13.64 8.50
C ASP A 48 -5.14 -13.46 7.02
N ILE A 49 -4.36 -12.57 6.41
CA ILE A 49 -4.36 -12.28 4.97
C ILE A 49 -3.03 -12.79 4.42
N SER A 50 -3.07 -13.73 3.47
CA SER A 50 -1.89 -14.34 2.86
C SER A 50 -1.81 -14.01 1.37
N MET A 51 -0.61 -14.10 0.79
CA MET A 51 -0.37 -13.86 -0.63
C MET A 51 0.58 -14.90 -1.21
N THR A 52 0.48 -15.14 -2.52
CA THR A 52 1.41 -15.96 -3.30
C THR A 52 2.09 -15.04 -4.32
N VAL A 53 3.40 -15.24 -4.53
CA VAL A 53 4.20 -14.44 -5.45
C VAL A 53 4.66 -15.33 -6.59
N GLU A 54 4.45 -14.86 -7.81
CA GLU A 54 4.99 -15.46 -9.04
C GLU A 54 5.83 -14.40 -9.77
N VAL A 55 7.02 -14.79 -10.20
CA VAL A 55 7.92 -13.94 -10.99
C VAL A 55 7.90 -14.48 -12.41
N ILE A 56 7.47 -13.63 -13.35
CA ILE A 56 7.37 -13.94 -14.78
C ILE A 56 8.71 -13.66 -15.47
#